data_AF-A0ABD3ZVP3-F1
#
_entry.id   AF-A0ABD3ZVP3-F1
#
_cell.length_a   1.000
_cell.length_b   1.000
_cell.length_c   1.000
_cell.angle_alpha   90.00
_cell.angle_beta   90.00
_cell.angle_gamma   90.00
#
_symmetry.space_group_name_H-M   'P 1'
#
loop_
_entity.id
_entity.type
_entity.pdbx_description
1 polymer ?
#
loop_
_entity_poly.entity_id
_entity_poly.type
_entity_poly.pdbx_seq_one_letter_code
_entity_poly.pdbx_strand_id
1 'polypeptide(L)'
;MEERRPGRSPREWTNGPGKLTKALGVTMNDYGRWITEQPLYIESGYTPEAISTGPRIGIDNSGEARDYPWRFWVTGNRYVSR
;
A
#
# COMPACT_ATOMS: atom_id res chain seq x y z
N MET A 1 7.67 -13.75 1.44
CA MET A 1 7.82 -12.38 2.00
C MET A 1 8.95 -12.31 3.02
N GLU A 2 9.04 -13.23 3.99
CA GLU A 2 10.15 -13.28 4.96
C GLU A 2 11.53 -13.25 4.28
N GLU A 3 11.75 -14.04 3.23
CA GLU A 3 13.00 -14.02 2.44
C GLU A 3 13.37 -12.62 1.91
N ARG A 4 12.37 -11.81 1.51
CA ARG A 4 12.57 -10.45 1.00
C ARG A 4 12.56 -9.37 2.09
N ARG A 5 12.12 -9.71 3.30
CA ARG A 5 11.98 -8.81 4.46
C ARG A 5 12.48 -9.51 5.74
N PRO A 6 13.72 -10.04 5.78
CA PRO A 6 14.17 -10.90 6.86
C PRO A 6 14.21 -10.15 8.20
N GLY A 7 13.83 -10.84 9.27
CA GLY A 7 13.90 -10.31 10.63
C GLY A 7 12.87 -9.20 10.90
N ARG A 8 11.80 -9.13 10.10
CA ARG A 8 10.68 -8.22 10.29
C ARG A 8 9.45 -9.00 10.68
N SER A 9 8.68 -8.49 11.63
CA SER A 9 7.41 -9.11 11.96
C SER A 9 6.49 -9.10 10.73
N PRO A 10 5.58 -10.08 10.56
CA PRO A 10 4.65 -10.10 9.43
C PRO A 10 3.84 -8.80 9.26
N ARG A 11 3.55 -8.11 10.37
CA ARG A 11 2.89 -6.80 10.37
C ARG A 11 3.68 -5.71 9.64
N GLU A 12 4.99 -5.82 9.59
CA GLU A 12 5.89 -4.85 8.99
C GLU A 12 6.27 -5.17 7.54
N TRP A 13 5.77 -6.27 6.99
CA TRP A 13 6.11 -6.65 5.62
C TRP A 13 5.51 -5.68 4.61
N THR A 14 4.23 -5.30 4.76
CA THR A 14 3.47 -4.54 3.75
C THR A 14 2.81 -3.26 4.28
N ASN A 15 3.09 -2.86 5.54
CA ASN A 15 2.53 -1.65 6.16
C ASN A 15 3.21 -0.34 5.70
N GLY A 16 3.35 -0.16 4.39
CA GLY A 16 3.86 1.04 3.74
C GLY A 16 4.18 0.78 2.27
N PRO A 17 4.10 1.80 1.39
CA PRO A 17 4.19 1.62 -0.06
C PRO A 17 5.54 0.99 -0.48
N GLY A 18 6.66 1.53 0.00
CA GLY A 18 7.98 0.96 -0.29
C GLY A 18 8.27 -0.38 0.41
N LYS A 19 7.50 -0.73 1.45
CA LYS A 19 7.62 -2.04 2.12
C LYS A 19 6.87 -3.10 1.31
N LEU A 20 5.66 -2.77 0.86
CA LEU A 20 4.84 -3.59 -0.03
C LEU A 20 5.61 -4.01 -1.28
N THR A 21 6.22 -3.05 -1.99
CA THR A 21 6.97 -3.35 -3.22
C THR A 21 8.14 -4.30 -2.94
N LYS A 22 8.91 -4.08 -1.88
CA LYS A 22 9.99 -5.00 -1.45
C LYS A 22 9.48 -6.39 -1.09
N ALA A 23 8.39 -6.48 -0.32
CA ALA A 23 7.83 -7.76 0.12
C ALA A 23 7.32 -8.62 -1.06
N LEU A 24 6.70 -7.97 -2.05
CA LEU A 24 6.19 -8.61 -3.26
C LEU A 24 7.26 -8.82 -4.33
N GLY A 25 8.40 -8.10 -4.26
CA GLY A 25 9.44 -8.14 -5.28
C GLY A 25 9.12 -7.29 -6.51
N VAL A 26 8.31 -6.25 -6.35
CA VAL A 26 8.01 -5.27 -7.41
C VAL A 26 9.23 -4.38 -7.62
N THR A 27 9.67 -4.27 -8.87
CA THR A 27 10.86 -3.51 -9.27
C THR A 27 10.54 -2.49 -10.35
N MET A 28 11.52 -1.69 -10.76
CA MET A 28 11.35 -0.79 -11.91
C MET A 28 11.12 -1.53 -13.23
N ASN A 29 11.48 -2.81 -13.34
CA ASN A 29 11.19 -3.62 -14.52
C ASN A 29 9.69 -3.88 -14.69
N ASP A 30 8.88 -3.65 -13.65
CA ASP A 30 7.43 -3.78 -13.70
C ASP A 30 6.74 -2.48 -14.15
N TYR A 31 7.48 -1.39 -14.33
CA TYR A 31 6.93 -0.11 -14.76
C TYR A 31 6.34 -0.20 -16.17
N GLY A 32 5.11 0.30 -16.34
CA GLY A 32 4.39 0.31 -17.61
C GLY A 32 3.70 -1.00 -17.98
N ARG A 33 3.79 -2.05 -17.12
CA ARG A 33 3.09 -3.32 -17.34
C ARG A 33 1.61 -3.22 -17.01
N TRP A 34 0.81 -4.04 -17.66
CA TRP A 34 -0.61 -4.18 -17.35
C TRP A 34 -0.80 -4.91 -16.01
N ILE A 35 -1.61 -4.34 -15.13
CA ILE A 35 -1.97 -4.93 -13.82
C ILE A 35 -3.06 -6.01 -13.92
N THR A 36 -3.34 -6.49 -15.13
CA THR A 36 -4.29 -7.55 -15.44
C THR A 36 -3.59 -8.84 -15.88
N GLU A 37 -2.26 -8.86 -15.87
CA GLU A 37 -1.45 -9.94 -16.41
C GLU A 37 -0.37 -10.40 -15.42
N GLN A 38 0.02 -11.66 -15.51
CA GLN A 38 1.11 -12.20 -14.69
C GLN A 38 2.45 -11.51 -15.00
N PRO A 39 3.36 -11.41 -14.01
CA PRO A 39 3.28 -11.96 -12.66
C PRO A 39 2.68 -10.99 -11.61
N LEU A 40 2.29 -9.76 -11.98
CA LEU A 40 1.76 -8.76 -11.07
C LEU A 40 0.40 -8.28 -11.55
N TYR A 41 -0.66 -8.72 -10.87
CA TYR A 41 -2.02 -8.43 -11.27
C TYR A 41 -2.95 -8.25 -10.06
N ILE A 42 -4.14 -7.67 -10.31
CA ILE A 42 -5.19 -7.49 -9.30
C ILE A 42 -6.26 -8.55 -9.49
N GLU A 43 -6.66 -9.17 -8.38
CA GLU A 43 -7.76 -10.14 -8.32
C GLU A 43 -8.92 -9.60 -7.48
N SER A 44 -10.11 -10.20 -7.64
CA SER A 44 -11.26 -9.90 -6.79
C SER A 44 -10.94 -10.19 -5.32
N GLY A 45 -11.06 -9.16 -4.49
CA GLY A 45 -10.90 -9.26 -3.04
C GLY A 45 -12.25 -9.30 -2.30
N TYR A 46 -12.18 -9.10 -0.98
CA TYR A 46 -13.38 -8.91 -0.15
C TYR A 46 -13.86 -7.45 -0.21
N THR A 47 -15.14 -7.24 0.10
CA THR A 47 -15.72 -5.90 0.29
C THR A 47 -15.58 -5.48 1.75
N PRO A 48 -14.88 -4.37 2.07
CA PRO A 48 -14.78 -3.89 3.44
C PRO A 48 -16.11 -3.37 3.98
N GLU A 49 -16.42 -3.66 5.25
CA GLU A 49 -17.62 -3.14 5.92
C GLU A 49 -17.57 -1.62 6.13
N ALA A 50 -16.38 -1.08 6.42
CA ALA A 50 -16.18 0.33 6.70
C ALA A 50 -14.85 0.85 6.14
N ILE A 51 -14.92 1.96 5.40
CA ILE A 51 -13.76 2.66 4.84
C ILE A 51 -13.59 3.99 5.57
N SER A 52 -12.43 4.20 6.15
CA SER A 52 -11.99 5.48 6.73
C SER A 52 -11.22 6.29 5.69
N THR A 53 -11.23 7.62 5.81
CA THR A 53 -10.50 8.53 4.93
C THR A 53 -9.76 9.61 5.71
N GLY A 54 -8.78 10.26 5.06
CA GLY A 54 -8.01 11.34 5.67
C GLY A 54 -6.90 11.88 4.77
N PRO A 55 -6.06 12.80 5.29
CA PRO A 55 -4.99 13.39 4.53
C PRO A 55 -3.94 12.35 4.12
N ARG A 56 -3.32 12.59 2.96
CA ARG A 56 -2.21 11.78 2.45
C ARG A 56 -0.95 12.02 3.28
N ILE A 57 -0.07 11.02 3.33
CA ILE A 57 1.18 11.09 4.10
C ILE A 57 2.31 11.58 3.20
N GLY A 58 3.17 12.48 3.71
CA GLY A 58 4.41 12.88 3.04
C GLY A 58 4.24 13.86 1.87
N ILE A 59 3.21 14.71 1.94
CA ILE A 59 2.89 15.69 0.89
C ILE A 59 2.77 17.13 1.43
N ASP A 60 3.50 17.45 2.50
CA ASP A 60 3.39 18.73 3.23
C ASP A 60 3.64 19.96 2.34
N ASN A 61 4.36 19.78 1.22
CA ASN A 61 4.65 20.79 0.21
C ASN A 61 3.53 21.02 -0.81
N SER A 62 2.36 20.39 -0.66
CA SER A 62 1.25 20.45 -1.64
C SER A 62 0.22 21.56 -1.37
N GLY A 63 0.54 22.55 -0.53
CA GLY A 63 -0.38 23.62 -0.16
C GLY A 63 -1.66 23.08 0.48
N GLU A 64 -2.82 23.63 0.11
CA GLU A 64 -4.14 23.21 0.63
C GLU A 64 -4.44 21.73 0.35
N ALA A 65 -3.87 21.13 -0.71
CA ALA A 65 -4.11 19.74 -1.07
C ALA A 65 -3.50 18.73 -0.08
N ARG A 66 -2.71 19.19 0.90
CA ARG A 66 -2.24 18.37 2.03
C ARG A 66 -3.40 17.95 2.95
N ASP A 67 -4.44 18.78 3.04
CA ASP A 67 -5.56 18.59 3.95
C ASP A 67 -6.72 17.80 3.33
N TYR A 68 -6.63 17.51 2.02
CA TYR A 68 -7.67 16.77 1.29
C TYR A 68 -7.75 15.31 1.74
N PRO A 69 -8.98 14.75 1.91
CA PRO A 69 -9.20 13.39 2.42
C PRO A 69 -9.00 12.32 1.34
N TRP A 70 -7.86 12.33 0.66
CA TRP A 70 -7.56 11.49 -0.50
C TRP A 70 -6.72 10.25 -0.18
N ARG A 71 -6.69 9.85 1.09
CA ARG A 71 -6.17 8.56 1.52
C ARG A 71 -7.32 7.74 2.09
N PHE A 72 -7.42 6.48 1.69
CA PHE A 72 -8.50 5.58 2.05
C PHE A 72 -7.93 4.31 2.68
N TRP A 73 -8.60 3.76 3.70
CA TRP A 73 -8.21 2.50 4.32
C TRP A 73 -9.38 1.79 5.00
N VAL A 74 -9.25 0.48 5.21
CA VAL A 74 -10.22 -0.31 5.96
C VAL A 74 -10.16 0.06 7.44
N THR A 75 -11.30 0.42 8.01
CA THR A 75 -11.41 0.84 9.42
C THR A 75 -10.96 -0.29 10.36
N GLY A 76 -10.14 0.02 11.35
CA GLY A 76 -9.62 -0.97 12.31
C GLY A 76 -8.51 -1.89 11.78
N ASN A 77 -8.09 -1.76 10.51
CA ASN A 77 -7.08 -2.65 9.95
C ASN A 77 -5.67 -2.38 10.55
N ARG A 78 -5.14 -3.39 11.27
CA ARG A 78 -3.84 -3.35 11.98
C ARG A 78 -2.61 -3.17 11.06
N TYR A 79 -2.76 -3.37 9.76
CA TYR A 79 -1.68 -3.29 8.77
C TYR A 79 -1.59 -1.93 8.07
N VAL A 80 -2.51 -1.00 8.36
CA VAL A 80 -2.47 0.36 7.79
C VAL A 80 -1.21 1.08 8.28
N SER A 81 -0.43 1.62 7.33
CA SER A 81 0.71 2.48 7.63
C SER A 81 0.23 3.77 8.27
N ARG A 82 0.95 4.27 9.27
CA ARG A 82 0.66 5.56 9.91
C ARG A 82 1.27 6.70 9.12
#